data_AF-A0A958AWK0-F1
#
_entry.id   AF-A0A958AWK0-F1
#
_cell.length_a   1.000
_cell.length_b   1.000
_cell.length_c   1.000
_cell.angle_alpha   90.00
_cell.angle_beta   90.00
_cell.angle_gamma   90.00
#
_symmetry.space_group_name_H-M   'P 1'
#
loop_
_entity.id
_entity.type
_entity.pdbx_description
1 polymer ?
#
loop_
_entity_poly.entity_id
_entity_poly.type
_entity_poly.pdbx_seq_one_letter_code
_entity_poly.pdbx_strand_id
1 'polypeptide(L)'
;MTDSIQATPGSPLPLGSTVTEDGINFAIFSRHATRVWLLLFDQPTASRATQIIEVTHRTGDIWHTHLSGLGHGQLYLYQIDGPYKP
;
A
#
# COMPACT_ATOMS: atom_id res chain seq x y z
N MET A 1 12.63 -12.08 -14.50
CA MET A 1 12.44 -12.74 -13.20
C MET A 1 11.53 -11.81 -12.42
N THR A 2 10.26 -12.16 -12.24
CA THR A 2 9.36 -11.39 -11.36
C THR A 2 9.79 -11.68 -9.94
N ASP A 3 10.61 -10.81 -9.35
CA ASP A 3 10.84 -10.87 -7.92
C ASP A 3 9.50 -10.80 -7.21
N SER A 4 9.24 -11.77 -6.34
CA SER A 4 7.99 -11.84 -5.58
C SER A 4 7.99 -10.70 -4.57
N ILE A 5 7.03 -9.78 -4.67
CA ILE A 5 6.82 -8.75 -3.64
C ILE A 5 6.49 -9.44 -2.33
N GLN A 6 7.24 -9.13 -1.27
CA GLN A 6 6.93 -9.58 0.09
C GLN A 6 6.40 -8.41 0.90
N ALA A 7 5.26 -8.62 1.56
CA ALA A 7 4.66 -7.65 2.46
C ALA A 7 5.08 -7.93 3.90
N THR A 8 5.58 -6.88 4.58
CA THR A 8 5.92 -6.90 6.00
C THR A 8 5.18 -5.77 6.72
N PRO A 9 5.17 -5.70 8.07
CA PRO A 9 4.42 -4.68 8.78
C PRO A 9 4.77 -3.24 8.42
N GLY A 10 6.03 -2.95 8.10
CA GLY A 10 6.48 -1.58 7.88
C GLY A 10 6.34 -0.68 9.11
N SER A 11 6.24 0.63 8.88
CA SER A 11 6.15 1.67 9.90
C SER A 11 4.93 2.58 9.66
N PRO A 12 4.20 3.00 10.70
CA PRO A 12 3.09 3.96 10.56
C PRO A 12 3.55 5.36 10.16
N LEU A 13 4.85 5.66 10.24
CA LEU A 13 5.41 6.95 9.86
C LEU A 13 6.70 6.79 9.04
N PRO A 14 7.00 7.76 8.15
CA PRO A 14 6.16 8.91 7.80
C PRO A 14 4.92 8.51 6.97
N LEU A 15 3.93 9.39 6.90
CA LEU A 15 2.75 9.18 6.05
C LEU A 15 3.12 9.24 4.56
N GLY A 16 2.37 8.52 3.73
CA GLY A 16 2.57 8.41 2.29
C GLY A 16 3.40 7.20 1.90
N SER A 17 4.13 7.32 0.80
CA SER A 17 5.07 6.31 0.32
C SER A 17 6.51 6.79 0.57
N THR A 18 7.34 5.94 1.17
CA THR A 18 8.74 6.22 1.46
C THR A 18 9.60 5.11 0.89
N VAL A 19 10.47 5.44 -0.05
CA VAL A 19 11.44 4.48 -0.59
C VAL A 19 12.46 4.15 0.50
N THR A 20 12.76 2.87 0.62
CA THR A 20 13.74 2.27 1.54
C THR A 20 14.81 1.54 0.72
N GLU A 21 15.81 0.96 1.37
CA GLU A 21 16.90 0.27 0.68
C GLU A 21 16.42 -0.95 -0.14
N ASP A 22 15.37 -1.63 0.31
CA ASP A 22 14.90 -2.91 -0.24
C ASP A 22 13.46 -2.87 -0.77
N GLY A 23 12.79 -1.71 -0.71
CA GLY A 23 11.37 -1.61 -1.01
C GLY A 23 10.76 -0.23 -0.77
N ILE A 24 9.45 -0.21 -0.53
CA ILE A 24 8.70 1.02 -0.20
C ILE A 24 7.85 0.77 1.04
N ASN A 25 7.95 1.66 2.03
CA ASN A 25 7.02 1.75 3.14
C ASN A 25 5.80 2.61 2.75
N PHE A 26 4.61 2.07 2.93
CA PHE A 26 3.34 2.76 2.72
C PHE A 26 2.66 2.98 4.07
N ALA A 27 2.21 4.20 4.32
CA ALA A 27 1.41 4.55 5.48
C ALA A 27 0.27 5.52 5.11
N ILE A 28 -0.95 5.22 5.54
CA ILE A 28 -2.13 6.04 5.28
C ILE A 28 -3.01 6.18 6.52
N PHE A 29 -3.41 7.40 6.83
CA PHE A 29 -4.39 7.67 7.88
C PHE A 29 -5.80 7.32 7.38
N SER A 30 -6.50 6.46 8.12
CA SER A 30 -7.94 6.28 7.99
C SER A 30 -8.54 5.68 9.26
N ARG A 31 -9.21 6.53 10.05
CA ARG A 31 -9.88 6.11 11.29
C ARG A 31 -11.01 5.11 11.06
N HIS A 32 -11.76 5.29 9.98
CA HIS A 32 -13.03 4.59 9.74
C HIS A 32 -12.95 3.50 8.67
N ALA A 33 -11.76 3.29 8.06
CA ALA A 33 -11.58 2.17 7.14
C ALA A 33 -11.85 0.85 7.86
N THR A 34 -12.53 -0.06 7.17
CA THR A 34 -12.72 -1.46 7.59
C THR A 34 -11.73 -2.37 6.90
N ARG A 35 -11.28 -2.02 5.68
CA ARG A 35 -10.22 -2.69 4.93
C ARG A 35 -9.47 -1.70 4.06
N VAL A 36 -8.19 -1.94 3.85
CA VAL A 36 -7.31 -1.13 3.00
C VAL A 36 -6.54 -2.06 2.08
N TRP A 37 -6.56 -1.78 0.78
CA TRP A 37 -5.72 -2.42 -0.21
C TRP A 37 -4.83 -1.41 -0.90
N LEU A 38 -3.62 -1.85 -1.22
CA LEU A 38 -2.70 -1.18 -2.11
C LEU A 38 -2.72 -1.89 -3.46
N LEU A 39 -3.07 -1.16 -4.51
CA LEU A 39 -3.15 -1.65 -5.88
C LEU A 39 -1.92 -1.16 -6.62
N LEU A 40 -1.10 -2.06 -7.16
CA LEU A 40 0.12 -1.75 -7.90
C LEU A 40 -0.09 -1.86 -9.41
N PHE A 41 0.54 -0.98 -10.18
CA PHE A 41 0.42 -0.92 -11.63
C PHE A 41 1.81 -0.80 -12.28
N ASP A 42 1.97 -1.48 -13.41
CA ASP A 42 3.25 -1.46 -14.15
C ASP A 42 3.33 -0.28 -15.13
N GLN A 43 2.18 0.30 -15.52
CA GLN A 43 2.10 1.36 -16.53
C GLN A 43 1.03 2.40 -16.17
N PRO A 44 1.23 3.70 -16.50
CA PRO A 44 0.27 4.76 -16.19
C PRO A 44 -1.11 4.59 -16.85
N THR A 45 -1.16 3.90 -17.99
CA THR A 45 -2.40 3.65 -18.77
C THR A 45 -3.05 2.32 -18.42
N ALA A 46 -2.52 1.56 -17.46
CA ALA A 46 -3.05 0.26 -17.07
C ALA A 46 -4.45 0.40 -16.47
N SER A 47 -5.41 -0.34 -17.01
CA SER A 47 -6.80 -0.34 -16.53
C SER A 47 -7.04 -1.26 -15.33
N ARG A 48 -6.04 -2.07 -14.94
CA ARG A 48 -6.11 -3.04 -13.85
C ARG A 48 -4.78 -3.11 -13.11
N ALA A 49 -4.87 -3.36 -11.82
CA ALA A 49 -3.69 -3.60 -10.98
C ALA A 49 -3.03 -4.93 -11.37
N THR A 50 -1.70 -4.94 -11.39
CA THR A 50 -0.90 -6.16 -11.58
C THR A 50 -0.76 -6.93 -10.28
N GLN A 51 -0.77 -6.23 -9.14
CA GLN A 51 -0.78 -6.81 -7.81
C GLN A 51 -1.72 -6.04 -6.89
N ILE A 52 -2.41 -6.75 -5.99
CA ILE A 52 -3.29 -6.18 -4.98
C ILE A 52 -2.85 -6.73 -3.64
N ILE A 53 -2.42 -5.84 -2.74
CA ILE A 53 -1.91 -6.19 -1.42
C ILE A 53 -2.89 -5.67 -0.37
N GLU A 54 -3.40 -6.54 0.50
CA GLU A 54 -4.17 -6.12 1.67
C GLU A 54 -3.23 -5.57 2.74
N VAL A 55 -3.53 -4.36 3.23
CA VAL A 55 -2.78 -3.72 4.31
C VAL A 55 -3.44 -4.12 5.63
N THR A 56 -2.85 -5.12 6.29
CA THR A 56 -3.42 -5.72 7.52
C THR A 56 -2.89 -5.09 8.80
N HIS A 57 -1.78 -4.36 8.75
CA HIS A 57 -1.18 -3.73 9.92
C HIS A 57 -1.70 -2.31 10.12
N ARG A 58 -2.04 -1.99 11.37
CA ARG A 58 -2.59 -0.70 11.78
C ARG A 58 -2.06 -0.32 13.17
N THR A 59 -1.53 0.89 13.29
CA THR A 59 -1.14 1.50 14.56
C THR A 59 -1.96 2.77 14.77
N GLY A 60 -2.81 2.79 15.80
CA GLY A 60 -3.79 3.86 15.98
C GLY A 60 -4.74 3.95 14.78
N ASP A 61 -4.78 5.10 14.11
CA ASP A 61 -5.59 5.33 12.90
C ASP A 61 -4.78 5.23 11.60
N ILE A 62 -3.55 4.75 11.66
CA ILE A 62 -2.65 4.66 10.50
C ILE A 62 -2.50 3.21 10.09
N TRP A 63 -2.83 2.93 8.83
CA TRP A 63 -2.63 1.65 8.15
C TRP A 63 -1.28 1.68 7.48
N HIS A 64 -0.50 0.61 7.61
CA HIS A 64 0.85 0.58 7.06
C HIS A 64 1.30 -0.80 6.61
N THR A 65 2.20 -0.83 5.64
CA THR A 65 2.88 -2.03 5.15
C THR A 65 4.19 -1.62 4.49
N HIS A 66 5.19 -2.48 4.52
CA HIS A 66 6.39 -2.34 3.69
C HIS A 66 6.42 -3.45 2.66
N LEU A 67 6.67 -3.07 1.41
CA LEU A 67 6.70 -3.98 0.27
C LEU A 67 8.10 -4.02 -0.32
N SER A 68 8.75 -5.18 -0.23
CA SER A 68 10.07 -5.39 -0.81
C SER A 68 10.02 -5.60 -2.33
N GLY A 69 11.13 -5.30 -3.00
CA GLY A 69 11.26 -5.42 -4.46
C GLY A 69 10.61 -4.28 -5.25
N LEU A 70 10.08 -3.27 -4.55
CA LEU A 70 9.58 -2.03 -5.15
C LEU A 70 10.64 -0.94 -5.16
N GLY A 71 10.59 -0.07 -6.17
CA GLY A 71 11.52 1.05 -6.30
C GLY A 71 10.84 2.34 -6.76
N HIS A 72 11.66 3.37 -6.95
CA HIS A 72 11.20 4.66 -7.46
C HIS A 72 10.38 4.50 -8.75
N GLY A 73 9.28 5.24 -8.84
CA GLY A 73 8.39 5.23 -10.01
C GLY A 73 7.29 4.16 -9.96
N GLN A 74 7.25 3.31 -8.91
CA GLN A 74 6.13 2.39 -8.72
C GLN A 74 4.80 3.15 -8.67
N LEU A 75 3.89 2.77 -9.55
CA LEU A 75 2.55 3.35 -9.63
C LEU A 75 1.62 2.58 -8.70
N TYR A 76 0.81 3.30 -7.94
CA TYR A 76 -0.12 2.68 -7.01
C TYR A 76 -1.39 3.50 -6.79
N LEU A 77 -2.43 2.83 -6.33
CA LEU A 77 -3.65 3.43 -5.78
C LEU A 77 -4.02 2.76 -4.46
N TYR A 78 -4.80 3.46 -3.64
CA TYR A 78 -5.48 2.86 -2.50
C TYR A 78 -6.93 2.52 -2.85
N GLN A 79 -7.38 1.34 -2.45
CA GLN A 79 -8.80 1.01 -2.35
C GLN A 79 -9.12 0.84 -0.87
N ILE A 80 -10.15 1.53 -0.39
CA ILE A 80 -10.48 1.58 1.03
C ILE A 80 -11.97 1.35 1.21
N ASP A 81 -12.30 0.28 1.94
CA ASP A 81 -13.67 0.04 2.37
C ASP A 81 -13.94 0.76 3.69
N GLY A 82 -15.19 1.20 3.88
CA GLY A 82 -15.68 1.77 5.12
C GLY A 82 -17.21 1.78 5.16
N PRO A 83 -17.82 2.19 6.29
CA PRO A 83 -19.27 2.26 6.40
C PRO A 83 -19.89 3.18 5.35
N TYR A 84 -20.82 2.66 4.56
CA TYR A 84 -21.61 3.45 3.61
C TYR A 84 -22.96 3.80 4.24
N LYS A 85 -23.11 5.06 4.68
CA LYS A 85 -24.34 5.64 5.24
C LYS A 85 -24.69 6.94 4.50
N PRO A 86 -25.10 6.86 3.23
CA PRO A 86 -25.53 8.02 2.44
C PRO A 86 -26.83 8.63 2.97
#